data_AF-A0A8J4G364-F1
#
_entry.id   AF-A0A8J4G364-F1
#
_cell.length_a   1.000
_cell.length_b   1.000
_cell.length_c   1.000
_cell.angle_alpha   90.00
_cell.angle_beta   90.00
_cell.angle_gamma   90.00
#
_symmetry.space_group_name_H-M   'P 1'
#
loop_
_entity.id
_entity.type
_entity.pdbx_description
1 polymer ?
#
loop_
_entity_poly.entity_id
_entity_poly.type
_entity_poly.pdbx_seq_one_letter_code
_entity_poly.pdbx_strand_id
1 'polypeptide(L)'
;MGGSYKALRRMLYNLIVLAMLIAVAVESCPTPPVVLHSTLIAACSTEPARSAIGCSMYRFCGNETLQPAIFPQLCTTLKIAGSLCNDDANISSSLALCAQLRVQYTDDVQFRSCLPPYPISSTSAIKALHLHACEEMEGYPGDPMAGCDTCTNVFCPNPLASLSAGCIDMPMGQCDGLDALCTLGASVLCKKNLKDAPMRPPSPPPDQAPASAMVPPAVTSAYCMADSSLPQCTSYEYPLANITSDLSSLCASMAYMPGCTIWAACQAGGNVTGDFCRPMTLLSTICIDMPSMSGCKSYVALCKNTSAVQQCRSFPAIPGLPTTSQAKLAVVSGLCTANRTAMTPVLLNLTTSMCAACNQLSCRDYLTPLSSICSVSPGLNGCGTYYSWCQASAAWEVAAGSSISTYCKNQQPPPLPSSPRSPPAIAKVPSPPIKLPLQPPPKSSPPIALPPAKSSPPAASPPAKSSPPAASPPAKSSPPTASPPAKLSPPTASPPTKMSPPTATPPTKVSPPAMLPPAKKPPPALPLAKPPPQRLLRRLHHHH
;
A
#
# COMPACT_ATOMS: atom_id res chain seq x y z
N MET A 1 -5.79 7.67 44.83
CA MET A 1 -4.44 7.46 44.27
C MET A 1 -4.10 6.00 43.89
N GLY A 2 -4.83 4.96 44.32
CA GLY A 2 -4.47 3.55 44.03
C GLY A 2 -4.79 3.00 42.63
N GLY A 3 -5.59 3.69 41.80
CA GLY A 3 -6.01 3.20 40.48
C GLY A 3 -4.95 3.35 39.38
N SER A 4 -4.21 4.47 39.37
CA SER A 4 -3.22 4.77 38.32
C SER A 4 -2.01 3.81 38.36
N TYR A 5 -1.66 3.34 39.56
CA TYR A 5 -0.54 2.42 39.76
C TYR A 5 -0.79 1.02 39.16
N LYS A 6 -2.05 0.57 39.11
CA LYS A 6 -2.41 -0.73 38.51
C LYS A 6 -2.30 -0.72 36.99
N ALA A 7 -2.62 0.41 36.34
CA ALA A 7 -2.53 0.55 34.89
C ALA A 7 -1.07 0.60 34.42
N LEU A 8 -0.23 1.40 35.09
CA LEU A 8 1.20 1.47 34.79
C LEU A 8 1.88 0.11 34.98
N ARG A 9 1.52 -0.64 36.04
CA ARG A 9 2.06 -1.98 36.29
C ARG A 9 1.66 -3.00 35.22
N ARG A 10 0.44 -2.92 34.68
CA ARG A 10 0.02 -3.78 33.55
C ARG A 10 0.73 -3.42 32.24
N MET A 11 0.89 -2.12 31.97
CA MET A 11 1.60 -1.69 30.76
C MET A 11 3.08 -2.09 30.82
N LEU A 12 3.74 -1.87 31.96
CA LEU A 12 5.13 -2.30 32.18
C LEU A 12 5.26 -3.83 32.11
N TYR A 13 4.31 -4.58 32.67
CA TYR A 13 4.29 -6.04 32.57
C TYR A 13 4.16 -6.51 31.12
N ASN A 14 3.27 -5.92 30.32
CA ASN A 14 3.14 -6.28 28.90
C ASN A 14 4.38 -5.90 28.08
N LEU A 15 5.02 -4.77 28.38
CA LEU A 15 6.28 -4.37 27.75
C LEU A 15 7.42 -5.33 28.11
N ILE A 16 7.50 -5.76 29.38
CA ILE A 16 8.46 -6.76 29.84
C ILE A 16 8.19 -8.12 29.20
N VAL A 17 6.93 -8.56 29.11
CA VAL A 17 6.55 -9.82 28.46
C VAL A 17 6.86 -9.76 26.96
N LEU A 18 6.61 -8.64 26.28
CA LEU A 18 6.96 -8.46 24.87
C LEU A 18 8.48 -8.45 24.67
N ALA A 19 9.22 -7.75 25.52
CA ALA A 19 10.68 -7.74 25.48
C ALA A 19 11.26 -9.14 25.79
N MET A 20 10.68 -9.88 26.72
CA MET A 20 11.03 -11.28 27.02
C MET A 20 10.67 -12.21 25.85
N LEU A 21 9.53 -12.05 25.19
CA LEU A 21 9.15 -12.84 24.02
C LEU A 21 10.09 -12.56 22.83
N ILE A 22 10.49 -11.30 22.64
CA ILE A 22 11.50 -10.93 21.63
C ILE A 22 12.86 -11.52 22.02
N ALA A 23 13.26 -11.46 23.30
CA ALA A 23 14.53 -12.03 23.77
C ALA A 23 14.56 -13.58 23.64
N VAL A 24 13.47 -14.27 23.99
CA VAL A 24 13.33 -15.73 23.85
C VAL A 24 13.32 -16.15 22.38
N ALA A 25 12.77 -15.33 21.48
CA ALA A 25 12.85 -15.58 20.05
C ALA A 25 14.29 -15.47 19.50
N VAL A 26 15.12 -14.58 20.07
CA VAL A 26 16.53 -14.42 19.68
C VAL A 26 17.42 -15.56 20.24
N GLU A 27 17.07 -16.13 21.40
CA GLU A 27 17.83 -17.21 22.05
C GLU A 27 17.76 -18.58 21.34
N SER A 28 16.94 -18.73 20.30
CA SER A 28 16.77 -19.99 19.57
C SER A 28 17.34 -19.98 18.14
N CYS A 29 18.05 -18.91 17.74
CA CYS A 29 18.68 -18.89 16.43
C CYS A 29 19.93 -19.79 16.41
N PRO A 30 19.96 -20.83 15.55
CA PRO A 30 21.15 -21.64 15.38
C PRO A 30 22.31 -20.77 14.88
N THR A 31 23.55 -21.13 15.22
CA THR A 31 24.72 -20.41 14.70
C THR A 31 24.72 -20.52 13.17
N PRO A 32 24.65 -19.39 12.44
CA PRO A 32 24.56 -19.41 10.99
C PRO A 32 25.84 -20.01 10.39
N PRO A 33 25.75 -20.75 9.28
CA PRO A 33 26.93 -21.27 8.61
C PRO A 33 27.75 -20.10 8.05
N VAL A 34 29.07 -20.27 8.01
CA VAL A 34 29.97 -19.27 7.44
C VAL A 34 29.76 -19.20 5.93
N VAL A 35 29.30 -18.05 5.45
CA VAL A 35 29.19 -17.77 4.01
C VAL A 35 30.47 -17.10 3.53
N LEU A 36 31.22 -17.78 2.67
CA LEU A 36 32.46 -17.24 2.07
C LEU A 36 32.15 -16.28 0.92
N HIS A 37 33.03 -15.31 0.68
CA HIS A 37 32.93 -14.40 -0.47
C HIS A 37 32.91 -15.15 -1.81
N SER A 38 33.70 -16.21 -1.96
CA SER A 38 33.70 -17.05 -3.17
C SER A 38 32.32 -17.64 -3.46
N THR A 39 31.57 -18.02 -2.43
CA THR A 39 30.21 -18.54 -2.57
C THR A 39 29.24 -17.46 -3.06
N LEU A 40 29.37 -16.22 -2.56
CA LEU A 40 28.57 -15.10 -3.04
C LEU A 40 28.93 -14.69 -4.47
N ILE A 41 30.22 -14.72 -4.82
CA ILE A 41 30.67 -14.47 -6.21
C ILE A 41 30.03 -15.48 -7.15
N ALA A 42 30.06 -16.77 -6.80
CA ALA A 42 29.45 -17.83 -7.59
C ALA A 42 27.93 -17.62 -7.73
N ALA A 43 27.23 -17.35 -6.62
CA ALA A 43 25.79 -17.08 -6.62
C ALA A 43 25.43 -15.87 -7.51
N CYS A 44 26.14 -14.75 -7.35
CA CYS A 44 25.88 -13.51 -8.08
C CYS A 44 26.35 -13.51 -9.53
N SER A 45 27.01 -14.58 -9.98
CA SER A 45 27.37 -14.78 -11.39
C SER A 45 26.32 -15.57 -12.17
N THR A 46 25.30 -16.13 -11.50
CA THR A 46 24.24 -16.93 -12.12
C THR A 46 23.00 -16.09 -12.40
N GLU A 47 22.35 -16.31 -13.54
CA GLU A 47 21.01 -15.79 -13.79
C GLU A 47 19.97 -16.73 -13.16
N PRO A 48 18.90 -16.20 -12.51
CA PRO A 48 18.51 -14.78 -12.43
C PRO A 48 19.15 -13.98 -11.28
N ALA A 49 19.94 -14.63 -10.40
CA ALA A 49 20.46 -14.06 -9.17
C ALA A 49 21.38 -12.85 -9.36
N ARG A 50 22.03 -12.69 -10.52
CA ARG A 50 22.87 -11.53 -10.84
C ARG A 50 22.14 -10.20 -10.70
N SER A 51 20.85 -10.17 -11.01
CA SER A 51 19.98 -8.99 -10.89
C SER A 51 19.39 -8.82 -9.49
N ALA A 52 19.61 -9.78 -8.59
CA ALA A 52 18.98 -9.79 -7.27
C ALA A 52 19.49 -8.67 -6.36
N ILE A 53 18.64 -8.22 -5.44
CA ILE A 53 18.95 -7.13 -4.49
C ILE A 53 20.22 -7.44 -3.69
N GLY A 54 20.34 -8.67 -3.20
CA GLY A 54 21.53 -9.10 -2.46
C GLY A 54 22.81 -9.02 -3.29
N CYS A 55 22.74 -9.34 -4.58
CA CYS A 55 23.90 -9.26 -5.48
C CYS A 55 24.24 -7.82 -5.91
N SER A 56 23.24 -6.95 -6.00
CA SER A 56 23.46 -5.50 -6.12
C SER A 56 24.15 -4.95 -4.87
N MET A 57 23.67 -5.32 -3.67
CA MET A 57 24.30 -4.90 -2.42
C MET A 57 25.72 -5.43 -2.28
N TYR A 58 25.98 -6.69 -2.66
CA TYR A 58 27.33 -7.26 -2.70
C TYR A 58 28.30 -6.44 -3.56
N ARG A 59 27.85 -6.04 -4.76
CA ARG A 59 28.65 -5.18 -5.67
C ARG A 59 28.88 -3.80 -5.07
N PHE A 60 27.87 -3.19 -4.44
CA PHE A 60 28.04 -1.89 -3.80
C PHE A 60 28.98 -1.95 -2.61
N CYS A 61 28.88 -2.98 -1.77
CA CYS A 61 29.76 -3.19 -0.63
C CYS A 61 31.23 -3.41 -1.03
N GLY A 62 31.48 -3.98 -2.22
CA GLY A 62 32.82 -4.11 -2.78
C GLY A 62 33.31 -2.88 -3.55
N ASN A 63 32.48 -1.84 -3.71
CA ASN A 63 32.85 -0.66 -4.45
C ASN A 63 33.43 0.43 -3.54
N GLU A 64 34.77 0.49 -3.49
CA GLU A 64 35.52 1.48 -2.70
C GLU A 64 35.32 2.94 -3.19
N THR A 65 34.72 3.13 -4.38
CA THR A 65 34.44 4.47 -4.93
C THR A 65 33.15 5.09 -4.37
N LEU A 66 32.32 4.33 -3.65
CA LEU A 66 31.11 4.85 -3.03
C LEU A 66 31.46 5.73 -1.83
N GLN A 67 30.99 6.98 -1.86
CA GLN A 67 31.12 7.92 -0.74
C GLN A 67 29.75 8.48 -0.32
N PRO A 68 29.33 8.28 0.94
CA PRO A 68 29.99 7.47 1.97
C PRO A 68 29.94 5.96 1.65
N ALA A 69 30.83 5.17 2.23
CA ALA A 69 30.76 3.72 2.14
C ALA A 69 29.47 3.19 2.79
N ILE A 70 28.93 2.09 2.27
CA ILE A 70 27.78 1.41 2.89
C ILE A 70 28.19 0.87 4.26
N PHE A 71 27.31 1.00 5.24
CA PHE A 71 27.57 0.56 6.60
C PHE A 71 27.98 -0.92 6.65
N PRO A 72 29.11 -1.29 7.28
CA PRO A 72 29.66 -2.65 7.20
C PRO A 72 28.71 -3.77 7.64
N GLN A 73 27.76 -3.49 8.55
CA GLN A 73 26.77 -4.47 9.00
C GLN A 73 25.81 -4.89 7.87
N LEU A 74 25.53 -3.99 6.92
CA LEU A 74 24.76 -4.31 5.72
C LEU A 74 25.57 -5.12 4.72
N CYS A 75 26.89 -5.08 4.81
CA CYS A 75 27.83 -5.73 3.89
C CYS A 75 28.34 -7.09 4.36
N THR A 76 27.83 -7.61 5.47
CA THR A 76 28.20 -8.96 5.93
C THR A 76 27.72 -10.00 4.91
N THR A 77 28.55 -11.02 4.66
CA THR A 77 28.22 -12.08 3.70
C THR A 77 26.92 -12.81 4.06
N LEU A 78 26.68 -12.97 5.35
CA LEU A 78 25.48 -13.59 5.88
C LEU A 78 24.22 -12.74 5.64
N LYS A 79 24.28 -11.41 5.82
CA LYS A 79 23.13 -10.52 5.54
C LYS A 79 22.78 -10.53 4.06
N ILE A 80 23.79 -10.47 3.20
CA ILE A 80 23.64 -10.54 1.74
C ILE A 80 23.00 -11.87 1.33
N ALA A 81 23.52 -12.98 1.85
CA ALA A 81 22.99 -14.32 1.54
C ALA A 81 21.58 -14.52 2.08
N GLY A 82 21.29 -14.05 3.30
CA GLY A 82 19.95 -14.05 3.87
C GLY A 82 18.97 -13.25 3.02
N SER A 83 19.38 -12.10 2.47
CA SER A 83 18.54 -11.35 1.54
C SER A 83 18.31 -12.09 0.22
N LEU A 84 19.33 -12.71 -0.37
CA LEU A 84 19.18 -13.51 -1.60
C LEU A 84 18.21 -14.68 -1.43
N CYS A 85 18.24 -15.32 -0.27
CA CYS A 85 17.40 -16.48 0.00
C CYS A 85 15.98 -16.13 0.43
N ASN A 86 15.75 -14.87 0.83
CA ASN A 86 14.43 -14.30 1.06
C ASN A 86 13.87 -13.51 -0.13
N ASP A 87 14.61 -13.48 -1.23
CA ASP A 87 14.21 -12.85 -2.49
C ASP A 87 13.10 -13.65 -3.20
N ASP A 88 12.75 -13.26 -4.43
CA ASP A 88 11.75 -13.95 -5.23
C ASP A 88 12.03 -15.47 -5.34
N ALA A 89 10.95 -16.25 -5.48
CA ALA A 89 11.04 -17.71 -5.51
C ALA A 89 11.99 -18.22 -6.62
N ASN A 90 11.97 -17.60 -7.80
CA ASN A 90 12.85 -17.95 -8.92
C ASN A 90 14.34 -17.69 -8.65
N ILE A 91 14.66 -16.67 -7.84
CA ILE A 91 16.04 -16.37 -7.41
C ILE A 91 16.43 -17.35 -6.31
N SER A 92 15.65 -17.42 -5.24
CA SER A 92 15.99 -18.23 -4.07
C SER A 92 16.03 -19.73 -4.35
N SER A 93 15.23 -20.25 -5.29
CA SER A 93 15.27 -21.66 -5.70
C SER A 93 16.42 -21.99 -6.66
N SER A 94 16.96 -21.00 -7.39
CA SER A 94 18.08 -21.19 -8.33
C SER A 94 19.43 -21.32 -7.63
N LEU A 95 19.50 -20.92 -6.36
CA LEU A 95 20.74 -20.86 -5.59
C LEU A 95 20.87 -22.07 -4.65
N ALA A 96 21.81 -22.96 -4.96
CA ALA A 96 22.17 -24.06 -4.05
C ALA A 96 22.59 -23.56 -2.65
N LEU A 97 23.14 -22.33 -2.58
CA LEU A 97 23.43 -21.62 -1.34
C LEU A 97 22.23 -21.54 -0.40
N CYS A 98 21.02 -21.33 -0.92
CA CYS A 98 19.83 -21.14 -0.09
C CYS A 98 19.35 -22.44 0.55
N ALA A 99 19.53 -23.57 -0.12
CA ALA A 99 19.30 -24.87 0.50
C ALA A 99 20.29 -25.11 1.65
N GLN A 100 21.58 -24.81 1.44
CA GLN A 100 22.62 -24.98 2.46
C GLN A 100 22.39 -24.09 3.70
N LEU A 101 21.97 -22.84 3.49
CA LEU A 101 21.65 -21.92 4.58
C LEU A 101 20.42 -22.38 5.38
N ARG A 102 19.38 -22.86 4.71
CA ARG A 102 18.12 -23.28 5.36
C ARG A 102 18.27 -24.53 6.21
N VAL A 103 19.22 -25.43 5.93
CA VAL A 103 19.42 -26.70 6.66
C VAL A 103 19.63 -26.50 8.17
N GLN A 104 20.14 -25.35 8.60
CA GLN A 104 20.33 -25.08 10.03
C GLN A 104 19.04 -24.71 10.76
N TYR A 105 17.97 -24.34 10.05
CA TYR A 105 16.73 -23.83 10.60
C TYR A 105 15.62 -24.87 10.49
N THR A 106 14.70 -24.87 11.45
CA THR A 106 13.59 -25.83 11.49
C THR A 106 12.56 -25.58 10.40
N ASP A 107 12.37 -24.33 10.02
CA ASP A 107 11.38 -23.88 9.05
C ASP A 107 11.74 -22.48 8.49
N ASP A 108 11.01 -22.06 7.45
CA ASP A 108 11.21 -20.76 6.80
C ASP A 108 10.90 -19.56 7.70
N VAL A 109 10.06 -19.73 8.73
CA VAL A 109 9.72 -18.65 9.68
C VAL A 109 10.92 -18.38 10.60
N GLN A 110 11.52 -19.43 11.16
CA GLN A 110 12.74 -19.33 11.94
C GLN A 110 13.89 -18.77 11.09
N PHE A 111 14.03 -19.23 9.85
CA PHE A 111 15.03 -18.70 8.91
C PHE A 111 14.88 -17.18 8.71
N ARG A 112 13.66 -16.71 8.40
CA ARG A 112 13.37 -15.27 8.20
C ARG A 112 13.57 -14.44 9.46
N SER A 113 13.21 -14.99 10.61
CA SER A 113 13.38 -14.31 11.91
C SER A 113 14.85 -14.17 12.29
N CYS A 114 15.66 -15.20 12.05
CA CYS A 114 17.08 -15.23 12.42
C CYS A 114 18.00 -14.53 11.41
N LEU A 115 17.61 -14.52 10.13
CA LEU A 115 18.32 -13.85 9.04
C LEU A 115 17.38 -12.84 8.37
N PRO A 116 17.06 -11.71 9.04
CA PRO A 116 16.15 -10.73 8.49
C PRO A 116 16.70 -10.23 7.15
N PRO A 117 15.90 -10.15 6.08
CA PRO A 117 16.33 -9.58 4.81
C PRO A 117 16.61 -8.08 4.93
N TYR A 118 17.04 -7.45 3.84
CA TYR A 118 16.91 -5.99 3.73
C TYR A 118 15.42 -5.59 3.77
N PRO A 119 15.09 -4.32 4.08
CA PRO A 119 13.71 -3.82 4.01
C PRO A 119 13.06 -4.01 2.64
N ILE A 120 13.88 -4.23 1.61
CA ILE A 120 13.46 -4.56 0.27
C ILE A 120 13.86 -6.00 -0.03
N SER A 121 12.87 -6.89 -0.06
CA SER A 121 13.09 -8.34 -0.11
C SER A 121 12.61 -8.99 -1.40
N SER A 122 12.28 -8.23 -2.45
CA SER A 122 11.84 -8.78 -3.73
C SER A 122 12.39 -7.96 -4.88
N THR A 123 13.24 -8.61 -5.67
CA THR A 123 13.89 -8.02 -6.85
C THR A 123 12.86 -7.66 -7.92
N SER A 124 11.87 -8.52 -8.11
CA SER A 124 10.75 -8.32 -9.02
C SER A 124 9.88 -7.14 -8.57
N ALA A 125 9.64 -6.98 -7.26
CA ALA A 125 8.92 -5.82 -6.73
C ALA A 125 9.69 -4.52 -6.95
N ILE A 126 11.02 -4.49 -6.70
CA ILE A 126 11.85 -3.32 -7.02
C ILE A 126 11.80 -3.00 -8.51
N LYS A 127 12.00 -4.01 -9.36
CA LYS A 127 11.99 -3.83 -10.81
C LYS A 127 10.65 -3.27 -11.25
N ALA A 128 9.54 -3.82 -10.78
CA ALA A 128 8.20 -3.32 -11.09
C ALA A 128 8.00 -1.87 -10.61
N LEU A 129 8.46 -1.56 -9.40
CA LEU A 129 8.35 -0.22 -8.82
C LEU A 129 9.14 0.82 -9.62
N HIS A 130 10.38 0.49 -10.00
CA HIS A 130 11.22 1.36 -10.82
C HIS A 130 10.63 1.58 -12.21
N LEU A 131 10.20 0.50 -12.87
CA LEU A 131 9.59 0.59 -14.20
C LEU A 131 8.31 1.41 -14.21
N HIS A 132 7.49 1.26 -13.17
CA HIS A 132 6.31 2.11 -12.99
C HIS A 132 6.68 3.59 -12.89
N ALA A 133 7.69 3.93 -12.10
CA ALA A 133 8.16 5.31 -11.99
C ALA A 133 8.72 5.86 -13.31
N CYS A 134 9.40 5.01 -14.10
CA CYS A 134 9.87 5.39 -15.43
C CYS A 134 8.73 5.65 -16.41
N GLU A 135 7.71 4.80 -16.40
CA GLU A 135 6.51 4.96 -17.22
C GLU A 135 5.73 6.23 -16.84
N GLU A 136 5.65 6.58 -15.55
CA GLU A 136 4.99 7.83 -15.10
C GLU A 136 5.67 9.11 -15.62
N MET A 137 6.95 9.03 -16.00
CA MET A 137 7.72 10.16 -16.52
C MET A 137 7.72 10.23 -18.05
N GLU A 138 7.20 9.21 -18.74
CA GLU A 138 7.17 9.17 -20.21
C GLU A 138 6.20 10.25 -20.74
N GLY A 139 6.74 11.27 -21.42
CA GLY A 139 5.97 12.39 -21.97
C GLY A 139 6.03 13.68 -21.15
N TYR A 140 6.73 13.70 -20.01
CA TYR A 140 7.08 14.96 -19.36
C TYR A 140 8.13 15.69 -20.21
N PRO A 141 7.95 16.99 -20.55
CA PRO A 141 8.96 17.76 -21.26
C PRO A 141 10.16 18.00 -20.33
N GLY A 142 11.13 17.08 -20.34
CA GLY A 142 12.33 17.09 -19.51
C GLY A 142 13.21 15.88 -19.76
N ASP A 143 14.35 15.83 -19.07
CA ASP A 143 15.23 14.65 -19.10
C ASP A 143 14.51 13.46 -18.43
N PRO A 144 14.66 12.24 -18.95
CA PRO A 144 14.06 11.05 -18.37
C PRO A 144 14.65 10.80 -16.98
N MET A 145 13.84 10.27 -16.07
CA MET A 145 14.29 9.91 -14.73
C MET A 145 15.52 9.00 -14.80
N ALA A 146 16.54 9.33 -14.00
CA ALA A 146 17.78 8.56 -13.96
C ALA A 146 17.51 7.07 -13.71
N GLY A 147 18.17 6.20 -14.49
CA GLY A 147 18.05 4.74 -14.36
C GLY A 147 16.93 4.10 -15.19
N CYS A 148 16.06 4.88 -15.84
CA CYS A 148 15.04 4.34 -16.76
C CYS A 148 15.62 3.84 -18.09
N ASP A 149 16.76 4.38 -18.46
CA ASP A 149 17.53 4.00 -19.64
C ASP A 149 18.24 2.64 -19.45
N THR A 150 18.59 2.29 -18.21
CA THR A 150 19.33 1.07 -17.85
C THR A 150 18.45 -0.07 -17.36
N CYS A 151 17.20 0.21 -17.00
CA CYS A 151 16.25 -0.77 -16.50
C CYS A 151 14.93 -0.66 -17.26
N THR A 152 14.63 -1.68 -18.06
CA THR A 152 13.43 -1.85 -18.85
C THR A 152 12.69 -3.13 -18.45
N ASN A 153 11.47 -3.31 -18.97
CA ASN A 153 10.71 -4.55 -18.84
C ASN A 153 11.52 -5.78 -19.30
N VAL A 154 12.34 -5.63 -20.34
CA VAL A 154 13.14 -6.71 -20.93
C VAL A 154 14.49 -6.88 -20.22
N PHE A 155 15.16 -5.78 -19.88
CA PHE A 155 16.53 -5.80 -19.38
C PHE A 155 16.70 -4.85 -18.21
N CYS A 156 17.05 -5.40 -17.03
CA CYS A 156 17.30 -4.61 -15.84
C CYS A 156 18.39 -5.29 -14.99
N PRO A 157 19.68 -5.02 -15.27
CA PRO A 157 20.82 -5.74 -14.69
C PRO A 157 21.10 -5.35 -13.23
N ASN A 158 20.56 -4.21 -12.78
CA ASN A 158 20.69 -3.76 -11.40
C ASN A 158 19.45 -2.94 -10.98
N PRO A 159 18.31 -3.60 -10.68
CA PRO A 159 17.07 -2.93 -10.28
C PRO A 159 17.25 -2.00 -9.09
N LEU A 160 18.08 -2.38 -8.11
CA LEU A 160 18.36 -1.56 -6.93
C LEU A 160 19.13 -0.27 -7.29
N ALA A 161 20.12 -0.35 -8.18
CA ALA A 161 20.85 0.83 -8.65
C ALA A 161 19.96 1.77 -9.46
N SER A 162 19.15 1.21 -10.37
CA SER A 162 18.23 2.00 -11.18
C SER A 162 17.17 2.69 -10.32
N LEU A 163 16.56 1.98 -9.36
CA LEU A 163 15.65 2.57 -8.38
C LEU A 163 16.33 3.65 -7.54
N SER A 164 17.56 3.39 -7.09
CA SER A 164 18.36 4.37 -6.34
C SER A 164 18.60 5.64 -7.14
N ALA A 165 19.00 5.52 -8.41
CA ALA A 165 19.20 6.66 -9.29
C ALA A 165 17.90 7.47 -9.47
N GLY A 166 16.78 6.79 -9.73
CA GLY A 166 15.49 7.45 -9.90
C GLY A 166 15.02 8.18 -8.64
N CYS A 167 15.13 7.54 -7.48
CA CYS A 167 14.76 8.12 -6.19
C CYS A 167 15.65 9.29 -5.75
N ILE A 168 16.92 9.30 -6.16
CA ILE A 168 17.85 10.42 -5.94
C ILE A 168 17.46 11.62 -6.80
N ASP A 169 17.13 11.35 -8.06
CA ASP A 169 16.81 12.36 -9.06
C ASP A 169 15.46 13.03 -8.75
N MET A 170 14.46 12.21 -8.43
CA MET A 170 13.14 12.68 -8.02
C MET A 170 12.62 11.88 -6.81
N PRO A 171 12.53 12.50 -5.62
CA PRO A 171 12.01 11.82 -4.44
C PRO A 171 10.51 11.56 -4.62
N MET A 172 10.17 10.30 -4.89
CA MET A 172 8.80 9.85 -5.01
C MET A 172 8.36 9.09 -3.75
N GLY A 173 7.06 8.95 -3.55
CA GLY A 173 6.51 8.14 -2.45
C GLY A 173 6.86 6.65 -2.56
N GLN A 174 7.22 6.18 -3.75
CA GLN A 174 7.71 4.82 -3.97
C GLN A 174 9.11 4.57 -3.38
N CYS A 175 9.82 5.60 -2.92
CA CYS A 175 11.18 5.47 -2.40
C CYS A 175 11.25 5.00 -0.95
N ASP A 176 10.13 4.73 -0.27
CA ASP A 176 10.09 4.40 1.17
C ASP A 176 10.95 3.17 1.54
N GLY A 177 10.91 2.11 0.72
CA GLY A 177 11.75 0.93 0.93
C GLY A 177 13.24 1.23 0.81
N LEU A 178 13.60 2.14 -0.10
CA LEU A 178 14.97 2.62 -0.28
C LEU A 178 15.37 3.57 0.85
N ASP A 179 14.48 4.47 1.28
CA ASP A 179 14.67 5.36 2.43
C ASP A 179 14.90 4.56 3.73
N ALA A 180 14.17 3.45 3.93
CA ALA A 180 14.38 2.53 5.04
C ALA A 180 15.77 1.88 4.97
N LEU A 181 16.19 1.43 3.78
CA LEU A 181 17.53 0.88 3.55
C LEU A 181 18.64 1.93 3.81
N CYS A 182 18.39 3.18 3.43
CA CYS A 182 19.31 4.29 3.67
C CYS A 182 19.40 4.66 5.14
N THR A 183 18.28 4.60 5.87
CA THR A 183 18.25 4.80 7.33
C THR A 183 19.06 3.73 8.07
N LEU A 184 19.18 2.52 7.50
CA LEU A 184 20.04 1.45 8.01
C LEU A 184 21.53 1.60 7.68
N GLY A 185 21.92 2.66 6.96
CA GLY A 185 23.33 2.97 6.65
C GLY A 185 23.76 2.76 5.19
N ALA A 186 22.82 2.65 4.25
CA ALA A 186 23.10 2.67 2.81
C ALA A 186 22.92 4.06 2.18
N SER A 187 23.29 5.13 2.88
CA SER A 187 22.96 6.52 2.51
C SER A 187 23.46 6.98 1.13
N VAL A 188 24.53 6.38 0.62
CA VAL A 188 25.01 6.61 -0.77
C VAL A 188 23.95 6.29 -1.83
N LEU A 189 23.00 5.40 -1.52
CA LEU A 189 21.90 5.04 -2.42
C LEU A 189 20.73 6.04 -2.41
N CYS A 190 20.67 7.00 -1.48
CA CYS A 190 19.54 7.94 -1.38
C CYS A 190 19.92 9.41 -1.49
N LYS A 191 21.20 9.77 -1.45
CA LYS A 191 21.71 11.15 -1.57
C LYS A 191 21.00 12.21 -0.67
N LYS A 192 20.27 11.80 0.38
CA LYS A 192 19.69 12.68 1.39
C LYS A 192 20.82 13.12 2.34
N ASN A 193 21.33 14.32 2.06
CA ASN A 193 22.42 15.06 2.74
C ASN A 193 23.85 14.72 2.32
N LEU A 194 24.29 15.32 1.21
CA LEU A 194 25.71 15.49 0.86
C LEU A 194 26.20 16.94 0.99
N LYS A 195 25.40 17.85 1.57
CA LYS A 195 25.75 19.28 1.70
C LYS A 195 26.96 19.58 2.60
N ASP A 196 27.54 18.58 3.26
CA ASP A 196 28.77 18.71 4.08
C ASP A 196 30.01 18.00 3.49
N ALA A 197 29.97 17.52 2.24
CA ALA A 197 31.13 16.87 1.62
C ALA A 197 31.83 17.78 0.58
N PRO A 198 33.17 17.94 0.62
CA PRO A 198 33.90 18.81 -0.30
C PRO A 198 33.95 18.24 -1.73
N MET A 199 33.73 19.12 -2.72
CA MET A 199 33.64 18.83 -4.15
C MET A 199 34.97 18.39 -4.81
N ARG A 200 34.89 17.55 -5.85
CA ARG A 200 35.95 17.35 -6.87
C ARG A 200 35.38 17.00 -8.26
N PRO A 201 36.15 17.12 -9.37
CA PRO A 201 35.68 17.46 -10.73
C PRO A 201 35.47 16.24 -11.67
N PRO A 202 34.91 16.45 -12.89
CA PRO A 202 34.24 15.40 -13.69
C PRO A 202 35.07 14.85 -14.87
N SER A 203 34.71 13.66 -15.38
CA SER A 203 34.95 13.10 -16.76
C SER A 203 34.18 11.75 -16.94
N PRO A 204 34.06 11.12 -18.15
CA PRO A 204 32.97 11.22 -19.14
C PRO A 204 32.24 9.85 -19.42
N PRO A 205 31.20 9.78 -20.29
CA PRO A 205 30.28 8.63 -20.38
C PRO A 205 30.53 7.69 -21.59
N PRO A 206 29.99 6.45 -21.59
CA PRO A 206 29.80 5.68 -22.83
C PRO A 206 28.35 5.27 -23.14
N ASP A 207 28.11 5.16 -24.45
CA ASP A 207 26.86 5.07 -25.21
C ASP A 207 26.04 3.75 -25.13
N GLN A 208 24.74 3.86 -25.47
CA GLN A 208 23.77 2.78 -25.69
C GLN A 208 23.55 2.46 -27.20
N ALA A 209 23.01 1.26 -27.49
CA ALA A 209 22.56 0.82 -28.83
C ALA A 209 21.35 -0.17 -28.70
N PRO A 210 20.52 -0.42 -29.74
CA PRO A 210 19.06 -0.20 -29.69
C PRO A 210 18.14 -1.43 -29.96
N ALA A 211 16.82 -1.17 -29.97
CA ALA A 211 15.67 -2.10 -29.97
C ALA A 211 15.03 -2.39 -31.35
N SER A 212 14.05 -3.33 -31.39
CA SER A 212 13.15 -3.58 -32.54
C SER A 212 11.72 -4.03 -32.14
N ALA A 213 10.75 -3.68 -33.01
CA ALA A 213 9.28 -3.61 -32.95
C ALA A 213 8.51 -4.95 -33.21
N MET A 214 7.16 -5.08 -33.26
CA MET A 214 5.93 -4.57 -32.59
C MET A 214 4.73 -5.38 -33.14
N VAL A 215 3.74 -5.73 -32.31
CA VAL A 215 2.43 -6.41 -32.61
C VAL A 215 1.34 -5.68 -31.79
N PRO A 216 0.04 -5.63 -32.18
CA PRO A 216 -0.96 -4.77 -31.52
C PRO A 216 -1.12 -5.13 -30.03
N PRO A 217 -1.00 -4.17 -29.09
CA PRO A 217 -0.86 -4.51 -27.68
C PRO A 217 -2.22 -4.76 -27.03
N ALA A 218 -2.26 -5.77 -26.15
CA ALA A 218 -3.24 -5.81 -25.07
C ALA A 218 -3.24 -4.46 -24.35
N VAL A 219 -4.41 -3.93 -23.98
CA VAL A 219 -4.52 -2.67 -23.23
C VAL A 219 -3.64 -2.78 -22.00
N THR A 220 -2.48 -2.11 -22.02
CA THR A 220 -1.54 -2.19 -20.91
C THR A 220 -2.11 -1.38 -19.74
N SER A 221 -1.86 -1.85 -18.52
CA SER A 221 -2.32 -1.21 -17.28
C SER A 221 -1.91 0.26 -17.18
N ALA A 222 -0.78 0.64 -17.78
CA ALA A 222 -0.26 2.00 -17.79
C ALA A 222 -1.24 3.00 -18.44
N TYR A 223 -1.92 2.64 -19.53
CA TYR A 223 -2.81 3.58 -20.24
C TYR A 223 -4.01 4.03 -19.38
N CYS A 224 -4.62 3.09 -18.65
CA CYS A 224 -5.80 3.39 -17.85
C CYS A 224 -5.48 4.09 -16.53
N MET A 225 -4.25 3.95 -16.04
CA MET A 225 -3.77 4.69 -14.88
C MET A 225 -3.41 6.14 -15.26
N ALA A 226 -2.88 6.37 -16.46
CA ALA A 226 -2.61 7.71 -16.99
C ALA A 226 -3.89 8.46 -17.40
N ASP A 227 -4.78 7.82 -18.16
CA ASP A 227 -6.09 8.38 -18.49
C ASP A 227 -7.21 7.33 -18.42
N SER A 228 -7.82 7.25 -17.25
CA SER A 228 -8.95 6.37 -16.99
C SER A 228 -10.23 6.75 -17.75
N SER A 229 -10.29 7.89 -18.45
CA SER A 229 -11.47 8.30 -19.22
C SER A 229 -11.58 7.66 -20.61
N LEU A 230 -10.51 6.98 -21.06
CA LEU A 230 -10.47 6.34 -22.37
C LEU A 230 -11.47 5.16 -22.45
N PRO A 231 -12.23 5.01 -23.56
CA PRO A 231 -13.22 3.94 -23.70
C PRO A 231 -12.66 2.53 -23.51
N GLN A 232 -11.39 2.29 -23.90
CA GLN A 232 -10.74 0.99 -23.72
C GLN A 232 -10.55 0.60 -22.24
N CYS A 233 -10.62 1.55 -21.32
CA CYS A 233 -10.45 1.30 -19.89
C CYS A 233 -11.69 0.75 -19.20
N THR A 234 -12.80 0.59 -19.93
CA THR A 234 -14.05 0.05 -19.37
C THR A 234 -13.86 -1.30 -18.68
N SER A 235 -13.05 -2.18 -19.28
CA SER A 235 -12.78 -3.53 -18.77
C SER A 235 -11.53 -3.63 -17.90
N TYR A 236 -10.82 -2.53 -17.68
CA TYR A 236 -9.64 -2.54 -16.82
C TYR A 236 -10.06 -2.82 -15.37
N GLU A 237 -9.31 -3.69 -14.70
CA GLU A 237 -9.45 -3.95 -13.27
C GLU A 237 -8.15 -3.62 -12.56
N TYR A 238 -8.24 -2.81 -11.51
CA TYR A 238 -7.11 -2.54 -10.65
C TYR A 238 -6.71 -3.83 -9.92
N PRO A 239 -5.46 -4.31 -10.04
CA PRO A 239 -5.07 -5.60 -9.50
C PRO A 239 -5.30 -5.70 -7.99
N LEU A 240 -5.87 -6.83 -7.55
CA LEU A 240 -6.17 -7.08 -6.14
C LEU A 240 -4.93 -6.97 -5.23
N ALA A 241 -3.76 -7.39 -5.72
CA ALA A 241 -2.50 -7.26 -4.99
C ALA A 241 -2.16 -5.79 -4.70
N ASN A 242 -2.37 -4.91 -5.68
CA ASN A 242 -2.12 -3.47 -5.54
C ASN A 242 -3.12 -2.84 -4.57
N ILE A 243 -4.41 -3.18 -4.69
CA ILE A 243 -5.45 -2.73 -3.76
C ILE A 243 -5.09 -3.12 -2.31
N THR A 244 -4.64 -4.36 -2.10
CA THR A 244 -4.28 -4.85 -0.76
C THR A 244 -3.02 -4.17 -0.22
N SER A 245 -2.05 -3.89 -1.09
CA SER A 245 -0.84 -3.13 -0.75
C SER A 245 -1.19 -1.70 -0.33
N ASP A 246 -2.03 -1.01 -1.11
CA ASP A 246 -2.50 0.34 -0.83
C ASP A 246 -3.25 0.40 0.51
N LEU A 247 -4.20 -0.51 0.73
CA LEU A 247 -4.92 -0.64 2.00
C LEU A 247 -3.97 -0.83 3.19
N SER A 248 -2.96 -1.70 3.03
CA SER A 248 -1.99 -1.98 4.09
C SER A 248 -1.14 -0.75 4.40
N SER A 249 -0.66 -0.02 3.39
CA SER A 249 0.12 1.21 3.54
C SER A 249 -0.69 2.33 4.21
N LEU A 250 -1.93 2.55 3.74
CA LEU A 250 -2.83 3.56 4.28
C LEU A 250 -3.15 3.30 5.76
N CYS A 251 -3.53 2.07 6.08
CA CYS A 251 -3.94 1.72 7.44
C CYS A 251 -2.78 1.51 8.41
N ALA A 252 -1.56 1.24 7.92
CA ALA A 252 -0.36 1.33 8.75
C ALA A 252 -0.06 2.79 9.13
N SER A 253 -0.27 3.73 8.22
CA SER A 253 -0.01 5.16 8.44
C SER A 253 -1.07 5.82 9.33
N MET A 254 -2.35 5.48 9.15
CA MET A 254 -3.48 6.08 9.87
C MET A 254 -4.54 5.03 10.24
N ALA A 255 -4.19 4.15 11.17
CA ALA A 255 -5.07 3.07 11.62
C ALA A 255 -6.44 3.53 12.18
N TYR A 256 -6.54 4.80 12.61
CA TYR A 256 -7.75 5.36 13.23
C TYR A 256 -8.86 5.75 12.26
N MET A 257 -8.61 5.68 10.94
CA MET A 257 -9.62 6.01 9.93
C MET A 257 -10.81 5.03 10.02
N PRO A 258 -12.06 5.50 9.86
CA PRO A 258 -13.23 4.63 9.84
C PRO A 258 -13.11 3.49 8.82
N GLY A 259 -12.61 3.76 7.60
CA GLY A 259 -12.37 2.72 6.58
C GLY A 259 -11.36 1.66 7.02
N CYS A 260 -10.27 2.06 7.71
CA CYS A 260 -9.29 1.13 8.28
C CYS A 260 -9.85 0.29 9.43
N THR A 261 -10.78 0.85 10.21
CA THR A 261 -11.48 0.11 11.27
C THR A 261 -12.36 -1.00 10.67
N ILE A 262 -13.04 -0.71 9.55
CA ILE A 262 -13.80 -1.73 8.82
C ILE A 262 -12.88 -2.77 8.19
N TRP A 263 -11.78 -2.36 7.55
CA TRP A 263 -10.79 -3.29 6.98
C TRP A 263 -10.25 -4.26 8.03
N ALA A 264 -9.86 -3.77 9.21
CA ALA A 264 -9.42 -4.62 10.32
C ALA A 264 -10.50 -5.61 10.78
N ALA A 265 -11.77 -5.17 10.84
CA ALA A 265 -12.89 -6.04 11.20
C ALA A 265 -13.17 -7.13 10.15
N CYS A 266 -12.97 -6.83 8.87
CA CYS A 266 -13.05 -7.80 7.78
C CYS A 266 -11.97 -8.87 7.91
N GLN A 267 -10.73 -8.48 8.22
CA GLN A 267 -9.62 -9.43 8.40
C GLN A 267 -9.79 -10.32 9.64
N ALA A 268 -10.51 -9.84 10.66
CA ALA A 268 -10.81 -10.62 11.86
C ALA A 268 -11.85 -11.74 11.65
N GLY A 269 -12.50 -11.80 10.48
CA GLY A 269 -13.24 -12.98 10.02
C GLY A 269 -14.56 -13.30 10.73
N GLY A 270 -15.32 -12.31 11.23
CA GLY A 270 -16.57 -12.62 11.94
C GLY A 270 -17.72 -11.61 11.89
N ASN A 271 -17.43 -10.31 11.82
CA ASN A 271 -18.40 -9.30 12.28
C ASN A 271 -18.78 -8.24 11.24
N VAL A 272 -18.01 -8.18 10.15
CA VAL A 272 -18.33 -7.41 8.95
C VAL A 272 -18.10 -8.34 7.77
N THR A 273 -19.05 -8.41 6.83
CA THR A 273 -19.01 -9.37 5.71
C THR A 273 -19.56 -8.77 4.42
N GLY A 274 -19.36 -9.50 3.31
CA GLY A 274 -19.93 -9.17 2.00
C GLY A 274 -19.28 -7.94 1.37
N ASP A 275 -20.09 -7.07 0.79
CA ASP A 275 -19.65 -5.91 0.01
C ASP A 275 -18.86 -4.88 0.85
N PHE A 276 -19.14 -4.78 2.16
CA PHE A 276 -18.34 -3.97 3.08
C PHE A 276 -16.87 -4.41 3.16
N CYS A 277 -16.58 -5.68 2.84
CA CYS A 277 -15.24 -6.26 2.90
C CYS A 277 -14.59 -6.46 1.52
N ARG A 278 -15.20 -5.92 0.46
CA ARG A 278 -14.57 -5.94 -0.87
C ARG A 278 -13.35 -5.00 -0.84
N PRO A 279 -12.14 -5.46 -1.23
CA PRO A 279 -10.94 -4.65 -1.15
C PRO A 279 -11.06 -3.31 -1.89
N MET A 280 -11.68 -3.29 -3.07
CA MET A 280 -11.88 -2.04 -3.82
C MET A 280 -12.86 -1.09 -3.13
N THR A 281 -13.92 -1.61 -2.49
CA THR A 281 -14.87 -0.81 -1.68
C THR A 281 -14.18 -0.20 -0.46
N LEU A 282 -13.28 -0.93 0.19
CA LEU A 282 -12.51 -0.40 1.33
C LEU A 282 -11.52 0.68 0.87
N LEU A 283 -10.84 0.45 -0.24
CA LEU A 283 -9.90 1.43 -0.80
C LEU A 283 -10.63 2.71 -1.23
N SER A 284 -11.76 2.56 -1.94
CA SER A 284 -12.59 3.71 -2.35
C SER A 284 -13.08 4.51 -1.16
N THR A 285 -13.51 3.83 -0.10
CA THR A 285 -13.95 4.46 1.15
C THR A 285 -12.86 5.29 1.80
N ILE A 286 -11.65 4.75 1.94
CA ILE A 286 -10.52 5.45 2.56
C ILE A 286 -10.06 6.63 1.69
N CYS A 287 -10.02 6.44 0.37
CA CYS A 287 -9.52 7.45 -0.55
C CYS A 287 -10.49 8.57 -0.88
N ILE A 288 -11.80 8.37 -0.69
CA ILE A 288 -12.77 9.48 -0.71
C ILE A 288 -12.62 10.36 0.55
N ASP A 289 -12.30 9.77 1.70
CA ASP A 289 -12.06 10.51 2.95
C ASP A 289 -10.75 11.32 2.88
N MET A 290 -9.65 10.71 2.43
CA MET A 290 -8.34 11.37 2.30
C MET A 290 -7.66 11.10 0.95
N PRO A 291 -8.07 11.80 -0.12
CA PRO A 291 -7.59 11.53 -1.48
C PRO A 291 -6.11 11.85 -1.70
N SER A 292 -5.51 12.70 -0.85
CA SER A 292 -4.11 13.14 -1.00
C SER A 292 -3.09 12.18 -0.39
N MET A 293 -3.52 11.06 0.20
CA MET A 293 -2.62 10.06 0.77
C MET A 293 -1.87 9.30 -0.34
N SER A 294 -0.62 8.90 -0.07
CA SER A 294 0.23 8.20 -1.06
C SER A 294 -0.43 6.93 -1.59
N GLY A 295 -1.01 6.09 -0.72
CA GLY A 295 -1.75 4.89 -1.11
C GLY A 295 -3.09 5.14 -1.81
N CYS A 296 -3.50 6.41 -1.99
CA CYS A 296 -4.71 6.77 -2.73
C CYS A 296 -4.45 7.31 -4.13
N LYS A 297 -3.19 7.58 -4.50
CA LYS A 297 -2.84 8.19 -5.79
C LYS A 297 -3.38 7.37 -6.97
N SER A 298 -3.14 6.06 -6.97
CA SER A 298 -3.61 5.14 -8.01
C SER A 298 -5.13 5.10 -8.08
N TYR A 299 -5.81 4.97 -6.94
CA TYR A 299 -7.27 4.99 -6.88
C TYR A 299 -7.84 6.32 -7.42
N VAL A 300 -7.29 7.46 -7.02
CA VAL A 300 -7.79 8.79 -7.43
C VAL A 300 -7.58 9.02 -8.93
N ALA A 301 -6.45 8.58 -9.48
CA ALA A 301 -6.19 8.64 -10.92
C ALA A 301 -7.17 7.74 -11.70
N LEU A 302 -7.40 6.53 -11.19
CA LEU A 302 -8.22 5.53 -11.86
C LEU A 302 -9.72 5.80 -11.74
N CYS A 303 -10.18 6.29 -10.59
CA CYS A 303 -11.59 6.41 -10.23
C CYS A 303 -12.07 7.86 -10.14
N LYS A 304 -11.53 8.74 -10.99
CA LYS A 304 -12.07 10.10 -11.20
C LYS A 304 -13.51 10.04 -11.74
N ASN A 305 -14.27 11.13 -11.57
CA ASN A 305 -15.68 11.21 -12.02
C ASN A 305 -15.87 10.93 -13.53
N THR A 306 -14.83 11.16 -14.34
CA THR A 306 -14.84 10.92 -15.79
C THR A 306 -14.30 9.54 -16.18
N SER A 307 -13.98 8.68 -15.21
CA SER A 307 -13.42 7.36 -15.47
C SER A 307 -14.42 6.44 -16.20
N ALA A 308 -13.91 5.75 -17.22
CA ALA A 308 -14.58 4.66 -17.91
C ALA A 308 -14.47 3.33 -17.15
N VAL A 309 -13.52 3.20 -16.23
CA VAL A 309 -13.21 1.96 -15.49
C VAL A 309 -14.42 1.46 -14.72
N GLN A 310 -14.97 0.32 -15.13
CA GLN A 310 -16.21 -0.20 -14.56
C GLN A 310 -16.04 -0.58 -13.08
N GLN A 311 -14.88 -1.11 -12.70
CA GLN A 311 -14.56 -1.49 -11.32
C GLN A 311 -14.80 -0.34 -10.31
N CYS A 312 -14.50 0.91 -10.68
CA CYS A 312 -14.73 2.08 -9.83
C CYS A 312 -16.21 2.33 -9.51
N ARG A 313 -17.11 1.97 -10.44
CA ARG A 313 -18.57 2.11 -10.27
C ARG A 313 -19.19 0.88 -9.61
N SER A 314 -18.62 -0.29 -9.85
CA SER A 314 -19.07 -1.56 -9.28
C SER A 314 -18.74 -1.69 -7.79
N PHE A 315 -17.68 -1.02 -7.31
CA PHE A 315 -17.24 -1.06 -5.91
C PHE A 315 -17.17 0.35 -5.30
N PRO A 316 -18.32 1.03 -5.17
CA PRO A 316 -18.37 2.36 -4.57
C PRO A 316 -17.95 2.32 -3.09
N ALA A 317 -17.70 3.50 -2.51
CA ALA A 317 -17.42 3.62 -1.08
C ALA A 317 -18.63 3.23 -0.22
N ILE A 318 -18.36 2.83 1.03
CA ILE A 318 -19.38 2.44 2.00
C ILE A 318 -20.35 3.61 2.23
N PRO A 319 -21.65 3.44 1.95
CA PRO A 319 -22.61 4.53 1.98
C PRO A 319 -22.74 5.14 3.37
N GLY A 320 -22.54 6.46 3.44
CA GLY A 320 -22.71 7.24 4.64
C GLY A 320 -21.66 6.99 5.72
N LEU A 321 -20.62 6.18 5.48
CA LEU A 321 -19.54 6.02 6.46
C LEU A 321 -18.94 7.41 6.75
N PRO A 322 -18.83 7.81 8.03
CA PRO A 322 -18.28 9.12 8.34
C PRO A 322 -16.84 9.24 7.85
N THR A 323 -16.50 10.43 7.37
CA THR A 323 -15.10 10.80 7.16
C THR A 323 -14.36 10.76 8.49
N THR A 324 -13.03 10.63 8.45
CA THR A 324 -12.21 10.65 9.66
C THR A 324 -12.41 11.95 10.45
N SER A 325 -12.57 13.07 9.76
CA SER A 325 -12.86 14.38 10.40
C SER A 325 -14.24 14.40 11.06
N GLN A 326 -15.28 13.87 10.42
CA GLN A 326 -16.62 13.75 10.98
C GLN A 326 -16.65 12.82 12.20
N ALA A 327 -16.01 11.65 12.11
CA ALA A 327 -15.92 10.68 13.20
C ALA A 327 -15.17 11.28 14.40
N LYS A 328 -14.05 11.97 14.16
CA LYS A 328 -13.31 12.70 15.20
C LYS A 328 -14.18 13.76 15.87
N LEU A 329 -14.88 14.58 15.09
CA LEU A 329 -15.75 15.62 15.63
C LEU A 329 -16.90 15.03 16.47
N ALA A 330 -17.55 13.98 15.95
CA ALA A 330 -18.65 13.30 16.63
C ALA A 330 -18.20 12.71 17.98
N VAL A 331 -17.06 12.03 18.02
CA VAL A 331 -16.55 11.42 19.26
C VAL A 331 -16.03 12.49 20.22
N VAL A 332 -15.07 13.31 19.79
CA VAL A 332 -14.33 14.18 20.71
C VAL A 332 -15.17 15.38 21.13
N SER A 333 -15.87 16.02 20.19
CA SER A 333 -16.67 17.23 20.46
C SER A 333 -18.14 16.93 20.75
N GLY A 334 -18.68 15.84 20.20
CA GLY A 334 -20.06 15.43 20.46
C GLY A 334 -20.17 14.64 21.76
N LEU A 335 -19.56 13.45 21.81
CA LEU A 335 -19.75 12.49 22.89
C LEU A 335 -18.91 12.80 24.14
N CYS A 336 -17.64 13.16 23.96
CA CYS A 336 -16.70 13.31 25.08
C CYS A 336 -16.82 14.64 25.83
N THR A 337 -17.35 15.68 25.19
CA THR A 337 -17.66 16.98 25.81
C THR A 337 -19.14 17.15 26.15
N ALA A 338 -20.00 16.17 25.88
CA ALA A 338 -21.40 16.22 26.27
C ALA A 338 -21.55 16.40 27.78
N ASN A 339 -22.58 17.15 28.19
CA ASN A 339 -22.86 17.41 29.59
C ASN A 339 -23.17 16.08 30.32
N ARG A 340 -22.27 15.68 31.21
CA ARG A 340 -22.33 14.41 31.94
C ARG A 340 -23.58 14.26 32.82
N THR A 341 -24.27 15.36 33.11
CA THR A 341 -25.46 15.36 33.97
C THR A 341 -26.68 14.66 33.36
N ALA A 342 -26.73 14.49 32.04
CA ALA A 342 -27.84 13.83 31.36
C ALA A 342 -27.61 12.31 31.12
N MET A 343 -26.46 11.76 31.50
CA MET A 343 -26.12 10.36 31.26
C MET A 343 -26.45 9.48 32.47
N THR A 344 -26.97 8.27 32.21
CA THR A 344 -27.11 7.25 33.25
C THR A 344 -25.72 6.81 33.77
N PRO A 345 -25.59 6.29 34.99
CA PRO A 345 -24.28 5.86 35.54
C PRO A 345 -23.55 4.83 34.65
N VAL A 346 -24.29 3.93 33.99
CA VAL A 346 -23.73 2.94 33.06
C VAL A 346 -23.14 3.62 31.84
N LEU A 347 -23.87 4.56 31.23
CA LEU A 347 -23.42 5.33 30.08
C LEU A 347 -22.24 6.24 30.44
N LEU A 348 -22.27 6.85 31.63
CA LEU A 348 -21.18 7.69 32.11
C LEU A 348 -19.87 6.91 32.24
N ASN A 349 -19.91 5.69 32.76
CA ASN A 349 -18.73 4.83 32.87
C ASN A 349 -18.20 4.41 31.50
N LEU A 350 -19.09 4.02 30.57
CA LEU A 350 -18.71 3.65 29.21
C LEU A 350 -18.05 4.83 28.48
N THR A 351 -18.72 5.98 28.45
CA THR A 351 -18.23 7.21 27.81
C THR A 351 -16.91 7.66 28.43
N THR A 352 -16.77 7.63 29.76
CA THR A 352 -15.51 8.02 30.43
C THR A 352 -14.35 7.12 30.01
N SER A 353 -14.57 5.80 29.93
CA SER A 353 -13.52 4.87 29.50
C SER A 353 -13.10 5.11 28.05
N MET A 354 -14.06 5.31 27.15
CA MET A 354 -13.78 5.49 25.72
C MET A 354 -13.17 6.87 25.42
N CYS A 355 -13.65 7.92 26.08
CA CYS A 355 -13.09 9.26 25.95
C CYS A 355 -11.72 9.42 26.60
N ALA A 356 -11.37 8.58 27.57
CA ALA A 356 -10.00 8.51 28.07
C ALA A 356 -9.04 7.91 27.01
N ALA A 357 -9.52 6.96 26.21
CA ALA A 357 -8.76 6.31 25.14
C ALA A 357 -8.78 7.09 23.81
N CYS A 358 -9.72 8.02 23.63
CA CYS A 358 -9.88 8.85 22.44
C CYS A 358 -10.04 10.33 22.82
N ASN A 359 -8.98 11.10 22.61
CA ASN A 359 -8.92 12.55 22.82
C ASN A 359 -8.48 13.28 21.53
N GLN A 360 -8.33 14.60 21.61
CA GLN A 360 -7.94 15.44 20.45
C GLN A 360 -6.62 15.03 19.79
N LEU A 361 -5.71 14.41 20.56
CA LEU A 361 -4.33 14.10 20.17
C LEU A 361 -4.13 12.61 19.85
N SER A 362 -4.92 11.72 20.43
CA SER A 362 -4.77 10.28 20.26
C SER A 362 -6.10 9.58 20.38
N CYS A 363 -6.42 8.78 19.37
CA CYS A 363 -7.53 7.85 19.37
C CYS A 363 -7.11 6.66 18.52
N ARG A 364 -7.33 5.44 19.04
CA ARG A 364 -6.97 4.22 18.31
C ARG A 364 -7.85 4.04 17.07
N ASP A 365 -9.14 4.28 17.23
CA ASP A 365 -10.15 4.28 16.18
C ASP A 365 -11.37 5.07 16.63
N TYR A 366 -11.93 5.91 15.76
CA TYR A 366 -13.10 6.74 16.10
C TYR A 366 -14.42 5.99 15.94
N LEU A 367 -14.45 4.88 15.20
CA LEU A 367 -15.68 4.21 14.82
C LEU A 367 -16.24 3.31 15.94
N THR A 368 -15.39 2.62 16.68
CA THR A 368 -15.81 1.78 17.82
C THR A 368 -16.45 2.60 18.95
N PRO A 369 -15.85 3.72 19.44
CA PRO A 369 -16.51 4.53 20.46
C PRO A 369 -17.80 5.19 19.96
N LEU A 370 -17.82 5.64 18.72
CA LEU A 370 -19.02 6.21 18.11
C LEU A 370 -20.18 5.21 18.10
N SER A 371 -19.95 3.99 17.58
CA SER A 371 -20.99 2.94 17.53
C SER A 371 -21.41 2.44 18.91
N SER A 372 -20.45 2.23 19.82
CA SER A 372 -20.72 1.68 21.15
C SER A 372 -21.56 2.63 22.02
N ILE A 373 -21.27 3.93 21.98
CA ILE A 373 -22.02 4.92 22.77
C ILE A 373 -23.38 5.20 22.12
N CYS A 374 -23.41 5.38 20.80
CA CYS A 374 -24.64 5.78 20.11
C CYS A 374 -25.68 4.67 20.05
N SER A 375 -25.28 3.39 20.01
CA SER A 375 -26.22 2.26 20.09
C SER A 375 -26.95 2.15 21.43
N VAL A 376 -26.39 2.73 22.51
CA VAL A 376 -27.01 2.74 23.84
C VAL A 376 -27.84 4.00 24.07
N SER A 377 -27.42 5.15 23.53
CA SER A 377 -28.07 6.44 23.77
C SER A 377 -28.19 7.27 22.49
N PRO A 378 -29.29 7.12 21.73
CA PRO A 378 -29.46 7.77 20.43
C PRO A 378 -29.45 9.28 20.45
N GLY A 379 -29.94 9.87 21.55
CA GLY A 379 -30.14 11.32 21.66
C GLY A 379 -28.88 12.13 21.98
N LEU A 380 -27.69 11.52 22.03
CA LEU A 380 -26.47 12.26 22.32
C LEU A 380 -26.01 13.08 21.11
N ASN A 381 -25.48 14.27 21.39
CA ASN A 381 -24.82 15.10 20.38
C ASN A 381 -23.65 14.31 19.77
N GLY A 382 -23.58 14.29 18.44
CA GLY A 382 -22.60 13.49 17.67
C GLY A 382 -23.15 12.15 17.17
N CYS A 383 -24.24 11.62 17.73
CA CYS A 383 -24.81 10.36 17.24
C CYS A 383 -25.57 10.49 15.91
N GLY A 384 -25.94 11.69 15.49
CA GLY A 384 -26.60 11.91 14.20
C GLY A 384 -25.81 11.32 13.02
N THR A 385 -24.48 11.50 13.02
CA THR A 385 -23.58 10.96 12.01
C THR A 385 -23.56 9.42 12.00
N TYR A 386 -23.62 8.79 13.17
CA TYR A 386 -23.72 7.34 13.30
C TYR A 386 -25.04 6.80 12.73
N TYR A 387 -26.15 7.46 13.03
CA TYR A 387 -27.46 7.04 12.52
C TYR A 387 -27.58 7.23 11.01
N SER A 388 -27.10 8.34 10.46
CA SER A 388 -27.11 8.55 9.01
C SER A 388 -26.27 7.51 8.27
N TRP A 389 -25.11 7.15 8.85
CA TRP A 389 -24.26 6.10 8.30
C TRP A 389 -25.00 4.77 8.25
N CYS A 390 -25.52 4.34 9.40
CA CYS A 390 -26.13 3.03 9.47
C CYS A 390 -27.45 2.93 8.69
N GLN A 391 -28.22 4.02 8.60
CA GLN A 391 -29.38 4.09 7.72
C GLN A 391 -28.97 3.94 6.25
N ALA A 392 -27.90 4.60 5.81
CA ALA A 392 -27.39 4.48 4.44
C ALA A 392 -26.83 3.08 4.15
N SER A 393 -26.18 2.46 5.14
CA SER A 393 -25.60 1.11 5.02
C SER A 393 -26.64 -0.01 5.07
N ALA A 394 -27.84 0.23 5.63
CA ALA A 394 -28.90 -0.78 5.71
C ALA A 394 -29.33 -1.32 4.33
N ALA A 395 -29.27 -0.48 3.28
CA ALA A 395 -29.57 -0.91 1.92
C ALA A 395 -28.58 -1.98 1.41
N TRP A 396 -27.32 -1.93 1.83
CA TRP A 396 -26.29 -2.90 1.46
C TRP A 396 -26.41 -4.21 2.25
N GLU A 397 -26.87 -4.15 3.50
CA GLU A 397 -27.12 -5.36 4.30
C GLU A 397 -28.21 -6.23 3.66
N VAL A 398 -29.25 -5.61 3.10
CA VAL A 398 -30.36 -6.34 2.45
C VAL A 398 -29.96 -6.90 1.08
N ALA A 399 -29.15 -6.19 0.29
CA ALA A 399 -28.93 -6.53 -1.11
C ALA A 399 -27.89 -7.64 -1.35
N ALA A 400 -26.95 -7.86 -0.43
CA ALA A 400 -25.71 -8.59 -0.74
C ALA A 400 -25.33 -9.71 0.26
N GLY A 401 -26.20 -10.05 1.21
CA GLY A 401 -25.81 -10.94 2.33
C GLY A 401 -24.65 -10.38 3.16
N SER A 402 -24.44 -9.08 3.05
CA SER A 402 -23.42 -8.32 3.75
C SER A 402 -23.92 -7.98 5.15
N SER A 403 -23.01 -7.86 6.10
CA SER A 403 -23.34 -7.40 7.45
C SER A 403 -22.34 -6.36 7.89
N ILE A 404 -22.83 -5.28 8.49
CA ILE A 404 -22.03 -4.34 9.28
C ILE A 404 -22.63 -4.19 10.69
N SER A 405 -23.46 -5.15 11.07
CA SER A 405 -24.33 -5.11 12.24
C SER A 405 -23.57 -5.03 13.55
N THR A 406 -22.28 -5.35 13.56
CA THR A 406 -21.41 -5.12 14.73
C THR A 406 -21.33 -3.64 15.10
N TYR A 407 -21.28 -2.76 14.10
CA TYR A 407 -21.28 -1.33 14.30
C TYR A 407 -22.70 -0.77 14.34
N CYS A 408 -23.59 -1.23 13.47
CA CYS A 408 -24.93 -0.67 13.29
C CYS A 408 -26.04 -1.39 14.07
N LYS A 409 -25.81 -1.67 15.37
CA LYS A 409 -26.81 -2.37 16.20
C LYS A 409 -28.05 -1.50 16.45
N ASN A 410 -29.23 -2.13 16.37
CA ASN A 410 -30.53 -1.56 16.74
C ASN A 410 -30.86 -0.25 16.02
N GLN A 411 -30.98 -0.31 14.69
CA GLN A 411 -31.43 0.79 13.81
C GLN A 411 -32.89 1.19 13.99
N GLN A 412 -33.42 1.26 15.22
CA GLN A 412 -34.68 1.94 15.42
C GLN A 412 -34.33 3.42 15.62
N PRO A 413 -34.49 4.29 14.59
CA PRO A 413 -34.23 5.70 14.79
C PRO A 413 -35.09 6.16 15.97
N PRO A 414 -34.55 6.95 16.90
CA PRO A 414 -35.39 7.57 17.91
C PRO A 414 -36.54 8.25 17.16
N PRO A 415 -37.82 8.08 17.57
CA PRO A 415 -38.93 8.73 16.92
C PRO A 415 -38.57 10.21 16.81
N LEU A 416 -38.49 10.72 15.57
CA LEU A 416 -38.17 12.11 15.29
C LEU A 416 -38.97 12.96 16.28
N PRO A 417 -38.34 13.88 17.02
CA PRO A 417 -39.08 14.76 17.91
C PRO A 417 -40.12 15.44 17.04
N SER A 418 -41.39 15.09 17.27
CA SER A 418 -42.53 15.67 16.56
C SER A 418 -42.31 17.18 16.55
N SER A 419 -42.25 17.78 15.35
CA SER A 419 -42.09 19.23 15.21
C SER A 419 -42.96 19.95 16.25
N PRO A 420 -42.46 21.03 16.89
CA PRO A 420 -43.27 21.81 17.81
C PRO A 420 -44.60 22.09 17.14
N ARG A 421 -45.67 21.52 17.70
CA ARG A 421 -47.03 21.68 17.22
C ARG A 421 -47.25 23.18 17.07
N SER A 422 -47.53 23.64 15.86
CA SER A 422 -47.86 25.04 15.60
C SER A 422 -48.83 25.54 16.67
N PRO A 423 -48.64 26.75 17.21
CA PRO A 423 -49.56 27.29 18.21
C PRO A 423 -50.99 27.23 17.68
N PRO A 424 -51.98 26.89 18.53
CA PRO A 424 -53.34 26.65 18.08
C PRO A 424 -53.89 27.89 17.37
N ALA A 425 -54.39 27.69 16.15
CA ALA A 425 -55.09 28.70 15.39
C ALA A 425 -56.28 29.23 16.22
N ILE A 426 -56.29 30.54 16.44
CA ILE A 426 -57.40 31.25 17.08
C ILE A 426 -58.67 31.01 16.24
N ALA A 427 -59.70 30.48 16.91
CA ALA A 427 -60.98 30.14 16.34
C ALA A 427 -61.67 31.36 15.70
N LYS A 428 -62.08 31.23 14.44
CA LYS A 428 -63.02 32.16 13.79
C LYS A 428 -64.45 31.66 13.99
N VAL A 429 -65.27 32.55 14.55
CA VAL A 429 -66.68 32.42 14.89
C VAL A 429 -67.57 32.17 13.64
N PRO A 430 -68.63 31.34 13.72
CA PRO A 430 -69.51 31.01 12.60
C PRO A 430 -70.83 31.81 12.55
N SER A 431 -71.43 31.91 11.35
CA SER A 431 -72.81 32.35 11.05
C SER A 431 -73.18 31.93 9.59
N PRO A 432 -74.47 31.81 9.19
CA PRO A 432 -75.33 30.62 9.31
C PRO A 432 -75.84 30.08 7.93
N PRO A 433 -76.68 29.03 7.87
CA PRO A 433 -76.90 28.22 6.65
C PRO A 433 -78.17 28.58 5.86
N ILE A 434 -78.17 28.31 4.54
CA ILE A 434 -79.38 28.29 3.69
C ILE A 434 -79.49 26.93 2.97
N LYS A 435 -80.73 26.39 2.98
CA LYS A 435 -81.18 25.07 2.48
C LYS A 435 -81.51 25.05 0.97
N LEU A 436 -81.15 23.93 0.32
CA LEU A 436 -81.73 23.10 -0.79
C LEU A 436 -82.87 23.65 -1.70
N PRO A 437 -83.09 23.16 -2.97
CA PRO A 437 -83.21 21.72 -3.32
C PRO A 437 -82.86 21.20 -4.76
N LEU A 438 -82.76 19.85 -4.85
CA LEU A 438 -82.98 18.86 -5.94
C LEU A 438 -82.77 19.17 -7.45
N GLN A 439 -81.98 18.32 -8.14
CA GLN A 439 -82.38 17.58 -9.38
C GLN A 439 -81.35 16.48 -9.83
N PRO A 440 -81.79 15.41 -10.56
CA PRO A 440 -80.98 14.23 -10.98
C PRO A 440 -80.43 14.34 -12.44
N PRO A 441 -79.68 13.34 -12.99
CA PRO A 441 -78.50 13.57 -13.84
C PRO A 441 -78.74 13.57 -15.36
N PRO A 442 -77.73 13.99 -16.16
CA PRO A 442 -77.36 13.19 -17.31
C PRO A 442 -75.84 12.99 -17.51
N LYS A 443 -75.55 11.94 -18.29
CA LYS A 443 -74.25 11.39 -18.70
C LYS A 443 -73.53 12.26 -19.75
N SER A 444 -72.23 11.94 -19.90
CA SER A 444 -71.36 12.09 -21.08
C SER A 444 -70.61 13.41 -21.27
N SER A 445 -69.30 13.39 -21.00
CA SER A 445 -68.21 13.38 -22.02
C SER A 445 -66.85 13.72 -21.38
N PRO A 446 -65.72 13.19 -21.90
CA PRO A 446 -64.39 13.45 -21.34
C PRO A 446 -63.88 14.86 -21.72
N PRO A 447 -63.20 15.59 -20.83
CA PRO A 447 -62.60 16.87 -21.19
C PRO A 447 -61.30 16.67 -21.96
N ILE A 448 -61.27 17.29 -23.14
CA ILE A 448 -60.08 17.56 -23.95
C ILE A 448 -59.14 18.45 -23.12
N ALA A 449 -57.95 17.94 -22.81
CA ALA A 449 -56.88 18.74 -22.23
C ALA A 449 -56.28 19.64 -23.33
N LEU A 450 -56.45 20.95 -23.18
CA LEU A 450 -55.63 21.93 -23.90
C LEU A 450 -54.17 21.87 -23.40
N PRO A 451 -53.18 21.98 -24.29
CA PRO A 451 -51.78 22.06 -23.87
C PRO A 451 -51.46 23.44 -23.26
N PRO A 452 -50.55 23.51 -22.27
CA PRO A 452 -50.15 24.77 -21.68
C PRO A 452 -49.35 25.64 -22.66
N ALA A 453 -49.62 26.94 -22.58
CA ALA A 453 -48.96 28.00 -23.35
C ALA A 453 -47.43 27.97 -23.13
N LYS A 454 -46.69 28.00 -24.24
CA LYS A 454 -45.23 28.21 -24.24
C LYS A 454 -44.94 29.67 -23.89
N SER A 455 -44.29 29.89 -22.75
CA SER A 455 -43.65 31.17 -22.43
C SER A 455 -42.33 31.27 -23.20
N SER A 456 -42.23 32.28 -24.08
CA SER A 456 -40.99 32.64 -24.77
C SER A 456 -39.95 33.20 -23.77
N PRO A 457 -38.67 32.86 -23.89
CA PRO A 457 -37.60 33.51 -23.12
C PRO A 457 -37.32 34.93 -23.67
N PRO A 458 -36.88 35.87 -22.81
CA PRO A 458 -36.56 37.24 -23.23
C PRO A 458 -35.27 37.27 -24.07
N ALA A 459 -35.28 38.12 -25.09
CA ALA A 459 -34.14 38.39 -25.95
C ALA A 459 -32.99 39.05 -25.16
N ALA A 460 -31.85 38.39 -25.09
CA ALA A 460 -30.60 38.97 -24.62
C ALA A 460 -29.88 39.64 -25.81
N SER A 461 -29.64 40.95 -25.70
CA SER A 461 -28.82 41.72 -26.64
C SER A 461 -27.37 41.21 -26.68
N PRO A 462 -26.70 41.24 -27.84
CA PRO A 462 -25.31 40.80 -27.94
C PRO A 462 -24.36 41.80 -27.27
N PRO A 463 -23.26 41.34 -26.62
CA PRO A 463 -22.25 42.23 -26.09
C PRO A 463 -21.43 42.87 -27.22
N ALA A 464 -21.11 44.15 -27.03
CA ALA A 464 -20.27 44.95 -27.91
C ALA A 464 -18.86 44.36 -28.02
N LYS A 465 -18.35 44.26 -29.25
CA LYS A 465 -16.97 43.86 -29.55
C LYS A 465 -16.02 45.00 -29.15
N SER A 466 -15.19 44.76 -28.14
CA SER A 466 -14.01 45.59 -27.86
C SER A 466 -12.84 45.08 -28.70
N SER A 467 -12.31 45.94 -29.56
CA SER A 467 -11.10 45.70 -30.37
C SER A 467 -9.86 45.57 -29.48
N PRO A 468 -8.95 44.60 -29.74
CA PRO A 468 -7.66 44.55 -29.06
C PRO A 468 -6.70 45.63 -29.60
N PRO A 469 -5.81 46.18 -28.76
CA PRO A 469 -4.80 47.14 -29.20
C PRO A 469 -3.72 46.45 -30.05
N ALA A 470 -3.28 47.16 -31.09
CA ALA A 470 -2.22 46.75 -31.99
C ALA A 470 -0.87 46.65 -31.23
N ALA A 471 -0.31 45.45 -31.17
CA ALA A 471 1.07 45.23 -30.75
C ALA A 471 2.00 45.33 -31.97
N SER A 472 2.99 46.22 -31.89
CA SER A 472 4.05 46.39 -32.87
C SER A 472 4.87 45.10 -33.05
N PRO A 473 5.37 44.78 -34.26
CA PRO A 473 6.18 43.60 -34.48
C PRO A 473 7.58 43.75 -33.85
N PRO A 474 8.18 42.69 -33.29
CA PRO A 474 9.55 42.74 -32.79
C PRO A 474 10.54 42.84 -33.95
N ALA A 475 11.60 43.63 -33.72
CA ALA A 475 12.72 43.81 -34.64
C ALA A 475 13.43 42.48 -34.91
N LYS A 476 13.72 42.22 -36.19
CA LYS A 476 14.52 41.07 -36.64
C LYS A 476 15.97 41.27 -36.20
N SER A 477 16.45 40.45 -35.29
CA SER A 477 17.88 40.27 -35.03
C SER A 477 18.42 39.22 -36.01
N SER A 478 19.40 39.61 -36.81
CA SER A 478 20.12 38.75 -37.74
C SER A 478 20.87 37.62 -37.01
N PRO A 479 20.91 36.39 -37.54
CA PRO A 479 21.73 35.32 -36.97
C PRO A 479 23.23 35.57 -37.23
N PRO A 480 24.12 35.20 -36.30
CA PRO A 480 25.56 35.27 -36.55
C PRO A 480 25.98 34.19 -37.55
N THR A 481 26.82 34.60 -38.49
CA THR A 481 27.48 33.75 -39.48
C THR A 481 28.45 32.81 -38.78
N ALA A 482 28.12 31.52 -38.70
CA ALA A 482 29.06 30.48 -38.28
C ALA A 482 29.93 30.08 -39.48
N SER A 483 31.25 30.17 -39.31
CA SER A 483 32.24 29.70 -40.28
C SER A 483 32.15 28.17 -40.49
N PRO A 484 32.45 27.66 -41.70
CA PRO A 484 32.40 26.22 -41.95
C PRO A 484 33.55 25.48 -41.22
N PRO A 485 33.33 24.26 -40.72
CA PRO A 485 34.38 23.48 -40.10
C PRO A 485 35.37 22.94 -41.15
N ALA A 486 36.65 22.97 -40.78
CA ALA A 486 37.73 22.41 -41.57
C ALA A 486 37.55 20.89 -41.78
N LYS A 487 37.74 20.44 -43.02
CA LYS A 487 37.82 19.02 -43.38
C LYS A 487 39.01 18.38 -42.66
N LEU A 488 38.73 17.45 -41.74
CA LEU A 488 39.73 16.50 -41.26
C LEU A 488 39.56 15.18 -42.03
N SER A 489 40.69 14.71 -42.57
CA SER A 489 40.81 13.47 -43.32
C SER A 489 40.50 12.24 -42.46
N PRO A 490 39.93 11.16 -43.04
CA PRO A 490 39.68 9.92 -42.31
C PRO A 490 41.01 9.20 -41.99
N PRO A 491 41.14 8.53 -40.84
CA PRO A 491 42.30 7.73 -40.52
C PRO A 491 42.31 6.44 -41.34
N THR A 492 43.50 6.10 -41.84
CA THR A 492 43.82 4.88 -42.57
C THR A 492 43.66 3.66 -41.64
N ALA A 493 42.72 2.77 -41.96
CA ALA A 493 42.59 1.48 -41.27
C ALA A 493 43.71 0.54 -41.70
N SER A 494 44.46 0.00 -40.73
CA SER A 494 45.40 -1.10 -40.96
C SER A 494 44.64 -2.42 -41.13
N PRO A 495 45.11 -3.35 -41.98
CA PRO A 495 44.42 -4.61 -42.23
C PRO A 495 44.54 -5.59 -41.04
N PRO A 496 43.55 -6.46 -40.81
CA PRO A 496 43.56 -7.39 -39.69
C PRO A 496 44.56 -8.54 -39.93
N THR A 497 45.33 -8.83 -38.89
CA THR A 497 46.21 -10.01 -38.79
C THR A 497 45.38 -11.29 -38.76
N LYS A 498 45.63 -12.20 -39.72
CA LYS A 498 45.09 -13.57 -39.73
C LYS A 498 45.53 -14.32 -38.47
N MET A 499 44.59 -14.78 -37.65
CA MET A 499 44.84 -15.83 -36.67
C MET A 499 44.45 -17.19 -37.27
N SER A 500 45.38 -18.14 -37.15
CA SER A 500 45.24 -19.54 -37.59
C SER A 500 44.18 -20.30 -36.77
N PRO A 501 43.52 -21.33 -37.35
CA PRO A 501 42.53 -22.12 -36.64
C PRO A 501 43.17 -23.05 -35.60
N PRO A 502 42.48 -23.34 -34.47
CA PRO A 502 43.01 -24.23 -33.45
C PRO A 502 42.96 -25.70 -33.91
N THR A 503 44.05 -26.41 -33.61
CA THR A 503 44.21 -27.85 -33.85
C THR A 503 43.31 -28.65 -32.91
N ALA A 504 42.45 -29.50 -33.47
CA ALA A 504 41.61 -30.41 -32.71
C ALA A 504 42.44 -31.60 -32.18
N THR A 505 42.50 -31.75 -30.86
CA THR A 505 42.97 -32.99 -30.19
C THR A 505 41.84 -34.01 -30.08
N PRO A 506 42.10 -35.31 -30.32
CA PRO A 506 41.08 -36.36 -30.27
C PRO A 506 40.67 -36.70 -28.82
N PRO A 507 39.44 -37.22 -28.59
CA PRO A 507 38.94 -37.47 -27.25
C PRO A 507 39.59 -38.71 -26.63
N THR A 508 40.06 -38.56 -25.39
CA THR A 508 40.47 -39.65 -24.51
C THR A 508 39.29 -40.53 -24.13
N LYS A 509 39.45 -41.83 -24.35
CA LYS A 509 38.51 -42.91 -24.06
C LYS A 509 38.37 -43.08 -22.53
N VAL A 510 37.21 -42.79 -21.98
CA VAL A 510 36.90 -42.99 -20.55
C VAL A 510 36.36 -44.41 -20.33
N SER A 511 36.99 -45.16 -19.43
CA SER A 511 36.59 -46.51 -19.01
C SER A 511 35.32 -46.49 -18.14
N PRO A 512 34.49 -47.55 -18.15
CA PRO A 512 33.26 -47.61 -17.38
C PRO A 512 33.51 -47.84 -15.87
N PRO A 513 32.66 -47.33 -14.97
CA PRO A 513 32.84 -47.48 -13.53
C PRO A 513 32.45 -48.88 -13.04
N ALA A 514 33.22 -49.37 -12.07
CA ALA A 514 32.99 -50.65 -11.39
C ALA A 514 31.73 -50.62 -10.51
N MET A 515 30.89 -51.65 -10.64
CA MET A 515 29.75 -51.93 -9.75
C MET A 515 30.24 -52.35 -8.35
N LEU A 516 29.76 -51.66 -7.31
CA LEU A 516 29.86 -52.11 -5.92
C LEU A 516 28.67 -53.03 -5.57
N PRO A 517 28.86 -54.04 -4.70
CA PRO A 517 27.80 -54.97 -4.32
C PRO A 517 26.84 -54.37 -3.27
N PRO A 518 25.59 -54.86 -3.18
CA PRO A 518 24.58 -54.31 -2.28
C PRO A 518 24.85 -54.69 -0.80
N ALA A 519 24.73 -53.70 0.08
CA ALA A 519 24.86 -53.85 1.53
C ALA A 519 23.64 -54.57 2.13
N LYS A 520 23.91 -55.51 3.06
CA LYS A 520 22.91 -56.27 3.83
C LYS A 520 22.15 -55.37 4.83
N LYS A 521 20.84 -55.57 4.93
CA LYS A 521 19.94 -54.97 5.95
C LYS A 521 20.35 -55.35 7.38
N PRO A 522 20.29 -54.44 8.36
CA PRO A 522 20.38 -54.77 9.77
C PRO A 522 19.03 -55.29 10.34
N PRO A 523 19.05 -56.10 11.42
CA PRO A 523 17.86 -56.70 12.03
C PRO A 523 17.07 -55.72 12.91
N PRO A 524 15.79 -56.00 13.20
CA PRO A 524 14.93 -55.12 14.00
C PRO A 524 15.25 -55.19 15.49
N ALA A 525 15.28 -54.03 16.14
CA ALA A 525 15.53 -53.85 17.56
C ALA A 525 14.32 -54.27 18.43
N LEU A 526 14.63 -54.93 19.55
CA LEU A 526 13.69 -55.31 20.63
C LEU A 526 13.18 -54.08 21.42
N PRO A 527 11.99 -54.17 22.04
CA PRO A 527 11.36 -53.06 22.75
C PRO A 527 11.94 -52.85 24.15
N LEU A 528 12.36 -51.61 24.45
CA LEU A 528 12.89 -51.21 25.75
C LEU A 528 11.76 -50.97 26.78
N ALA A 529 11.93 -51.51 27.98
CA ALA A 529 10.99 -51.49 29.09
C ALA A 529 10.84 -50.12 29.78
N LYS A 530 9.66 -49.90 30.37
CA LYS A 530 9.27 -48.72 31.18
C LYS A 530 10.18 -48.50 32.41
N PRO A 531 10.43 -47.25 32.82
CA PRO A 531 11.13 -46.96 34.08
C PRO A 531 10.19 -47.06 35.31
N PRO A 532 10.73 -47.41 36.50
CA PRO A 532 9.97 -47.53 37.75
C PRO A 532 9.79 -46.17 38.47
N PRO A 533 8.84 -46.07 39.42
CA PRO A 533 8.51 -44.81 40.08
C PRO A 533 9.54 -44.45 41.17
N GLN A 534 9.93 -43.18 41.20
CA GLN A 534 10.81 -42.65 42.24
C GLN A 534 10.08 -42.55 43.58
N ARG A 535 10.61 -43.26 44.58
CA ARG A 535 10.22 -43.13 45.99
C ARG A 535 11.41 -42.56 46.77
N LEU A 536 11.19 -41.38 47.32
CA LEU A 536 11.60 -40.94 48.66
C LEU A 536 13.04 -41.27 49.11
N LEU A 537 13.91 -40.26 49.19
CA LEU A 537 14.94 -40.23 50.23
C LEU A 537 15.26 -38.80 50.67
N ARG A 538 14.85 -38.55 51.91
CA ARG A 538 15.03 -37.39 52.75
C ARG A 538 16.21 -37.72 53.67
N ARG A 539 17.07 -36.73 53.94
CA ARG A 539 18.03 -36.59 55.06
C ARG A 539 19.52 -36.87 54.80
N LEU A 540 20.28 -35.94 55.38
CA LEU A 540 21.67 -35.98 55.88
C LEU A 540 22.78 -35.81 54.84
N HIS A 541 23.40 -34.62 54.83
CA HIS A 541 24.69 -34.44 55.52
C HIS A 541 24.98 -32.96 55.83
N HIS A 542 25.39 -32.75 57.08
CA HIS A 542 26.05 -31.57 57.65
C HIS A 542 27.58 -31.81 57.56
N HIS A 543 28.36 -30.74 57.76
CA HIS A 543 29.84 -30.61 57.61
C HIS A 543 30.29 -30.46 56.15
N HIS A 544 30.81 -29.31 55.72
CA HIS A 544 31.94 -28.57 56.31
C HIS A 544 31.90 -27.08 56.03
#